data_AF-A0A8T4TQE8-F1
#
_entry.id   AF-A0A8T4TQE8-F1
#
_cell.length_a   1.000
_cell.length_b   1.000
_cell.length_c   1.000
_cell.angle_alpha   90.00
_cell.angle_beta   90.00
_cell.angle_gamma   90.00
#
_symmetry.space_group_name_H-M   'P 1'
#
loop_
_entity.id
_entity.type
_entity.pdbx_description
1 polymer ?
#
loop_
_entity_poly.entity_id
_entity_poly.type
_entity_poly.pdbx_seq_one_letter_code
_entity_poly.pdbx_strand_id
1 'polypeptide(L)'
;MLFAKKTKPGNYEIVKEGQEEAMWINYNNYPYSPSIEDSTLSMSSTIDYLIQNPGVTRIVFSQMGKNYEYDFGQTSVLNEIATIYNYFMKQKKILTLNALAPSQQCTVCLPGRLGQIQNIILNLLKTDPIGAYVELKRLIREENILVRKTTTPLCLNCREYYINLLRTILIYLDQTKLISLASPHIAGYSLGDRTVYRLIFRPVITPDFMYTRLMADPPMDGEEIDAYSVDKKTDVAIYKTSKDIKFLYHLYYFF
;
A
#
# COMPACT_ATOMS: atom_id res chain seq x y z
N MET A 1 8.94 -18.39 14.08
CA MET A 1 7.74 -18.09 13.25
C MET A 1 7.05 -16.89 13.88
N LEU A 2 7.08 -15.72 13.24
CA LEU A 2 6.48 -14.48 13.78
C LEU A 2 4.96 -14.42 13.66
N PHE A 3 4.36 -15.28 12.83
CA PHE A 3 2.91 -15.43 12.74
C PHE A 3 2.44 -16.49 13.74
N ALA A 4 1.62 -16.10 14.71
CA ALA A 4 1.18 -16.96 15.81
C ALA A 4 0.19 -18.05 15.34
N LYS A 5 -0.46 -17.83 14.20
CA LYS A 5 -1.24 -18.83 13.45
C LYS A 5 -0.72 -18.88 12.01
N LYS A 6 -1.14 -19.89 11.24
CA LYS A 6 -0.88 -19.99 9.79
C LYS A 6 -1.56 -18.83 9.04
N THR A 7 -1.09 -17.60 9.18
CA THR A 7 -1.53 -16.44 8.42
C THR A 7 -1.32 -16.77 6.96
N LYS A 8 -2.38 -16.77 6.16
CA LYS A 8 -2.27 -17.06 4.73
C LYS A 8 -1.42 -15.97 4.05
N PRO A 9 -0.72 -16.29 2.94
CA PRO A 9 -0.08 -15.27 2.12
C PRO A 9 -1.08 -14.16 1.76
N GLY A 10 -0.69 -12.90 1.97
CA GLY A 10 -1.51 -11.71 1.74
C GLY A 10 -2.42 -11.34 2.91
N ASN A 11 -2.40 -12.05 4.04
CA ASN A 11 -3.07 -11.62 5.27
C ASN A 11 -2.07 -10.95 6.23
N TYR A 12 -2.59 -10.29 7.25
CA TYR A 12 -1.79 -9.59 8.26
C TYR A 12 -2.16 -10.02 9.69
N GLU A 13 -1.25 -9.79 10.62
CA GLU A 13 -1.46 -9.87 12.07
C GLU A 13 -1.06 -8.54 12.71
N ILE A 14 -1.79 -8.11 13.74
CA ILE A 14 -1.43 -6.93 14.51
C ILE A 14 -0.69 -7.38 15.77
N VAL A 15 0.54 -6.91 15.93
CA VAL A 15 1.39 -7.20 17.09
C VAL A 15 1.54 -5.91 17.89
N LYS A 16 1.23 -5.98 19.19
CA LYS A 16 1.42 -4.86 20.10
C LYS A 16 2.82 -4.93 20.71
N GLU A 17 3.63 -3.91 20.45
CA GLU A 17 4.99 -3.77 20.96
C GLU A 17 5.05 -2.52 21.85
N GLY A 18 4.76 -2.70 23.14
CA GLY A 18 4.66 -1.58 24.08
C GLY A 18 3.49 -0.65 23.74
N GLN A 19 3.79 0.59 23.33
CA GLN A 19 2.80 1.57 22.90
C GLN A 19 2.55 1.56 21.38
N GLU A 20 3.33 0.78 20.63
CA GLU A 20 3.21 0.71 19.17
C GLU A 20 2.34 -0.47 18.74
N GLU A 21 1.54 -0.25 17.69
CA GLU A 21 0.80 -1.31 17.01
C GLU A 21 1.44 -1.56 15.65
N ALA A 22 2.18 -2.66 15.54
CA ALA A 22 2.85 -3.07 14.32
C ALA A 22 1.96 -4.02 13.51
N MET A 23 1.70 -3.68 12.25
CA MET A 23 1.02 -4.55 11.30
C MET A 23 2.04 -5.40 10.55
N TRP A 24 2.03 -6.71 10.82
CA TRP A 24 2.86 -7.69 10.15
C TRP A 24 2.09 -8.32 9.01
N ILE A 25 2.54 -8.12 7.77
CA ILE A 25 1.87 -8.61 6.56
C ILE A 25 2.67 -9.79 5.99
N ASN A 26 2.02 -10.94 5.83
CA ASN A 26 2.67 -12.14 5.34
C ASN A 26 2.76 -12.14 3.81
N TYR A 27 3.97 -11.94 3.27
CA TYR A 27 4.28 -12.03 1.84
C TYR A 27 5.06 -13.30 1.48
N ASN A 28 5.21 -14.25 2.41
CA ASN A 28 5.80 -15.54 2.09
C ASN A 28 5.00 -16.22 0.96
N ASN A 29 5.72 -16.82 0.01
CA ASN A 29 5.18 -17.45 -1.20
C ASN A 29 4.61 -16.50 -2.27
N TYR A 30 4.73 -15.18 -2.10
CA TYR A 30 4.47 -14.26 -3.22
C TYR A 30 5.62 -14.30 -4.23
N PRO A 31 5.33 -14.24 -5.55
CA PRO A 31 6.36 -14.30 -6.60
C PRO A 31 7.14 -12.99 -6.78
N TYR A 32 6.73 -11.92 -6.11
CA TYR A 32 7.36 -10.60 -6.17
C TYR A 32 7.59 -10.05 -4.76
N SER A 33 8.52 -9.11 -4.62
CA SER A 33 8.80 -8.47 -3.33
C SER A 33 7.74 -7.45 -2.95
N PRO A 34 7.36 -7.37 -1.67
CA PRO A 34 6.47 -6.32 -1.18
C PRO A 34 7.15 -4.96 -1.36
N SER A 35 6.45 -4.02 -1.98
CA SER A 35 6.95 -2.66 -2.17
C SER A 35 5.78 -1.71 -2.28
N ILE A 36 5.63 -0.80 -1.31
CA ILE A 36 4.59 0.22 -1.36
C ILE A 36 4.94 1.25 -2.44
N GLU A 37 6.21 1.58 -2.57
CA GLU A 37 6.74 2.53 -3.53
C GLU A 37 6.57 2.09 -4.98
N ASP A 38 6.70 0.80 -5.29
CA ASP A 38 6.70 0.29 -6.67
C ASP A 38 5.42 -0.44 -7.09
N SER A 39 4.66 -1.00 -6.16
CA SER A 39 3.51 -1.85 -6.48
C SER A 39 2.17 -1.19 -6.12
N THR A 40 1.33 -1.00 -7.14
CA THR A 40 -0.07 -0.58 -6.99
C THR A 40 -0.86 -1.51 -6.08
N LEU A 41 -0.58 -2.82 -6.18
CA LEU A 41 -1.26 -3.86 -5.41
C LEU A 41 -0.87 -3.78 -3.95
N SER A 42 0.44 -3.68 -3.66
CA SER A 42 0.93 -3.57 -2.29
C SER A 42 0.42 -2.30 -1.61
N MET A 43 0.42 -1.16 -2.31
CA MET A 43 -0.15 0.09 -1.79
C MET A 43 -1.65 -0.03 -1.49
N SER A 44 -2.43 -0.55 -2.45
CA SER A 44 -3.88 -0.68 -2.28
C SER A 44 -4.25 -1.61 -1.14
N SER A 45 -3.63 -2.80 -1.07
CA SER A 45 -3.88 -3.75 0.02
C SER A 45 -3.50 -3.17 1.37
N THR A 46 -2.38 -2.45 1.45
CA THR A 46 -1.93 -1.82 2.69
C THR A 46 -2.92 -0.75 3.15
N ILE A 47 -3.37 0.13 2.25
CA ILE A 47 -4.39 1.12 2.58
C ILE A 47 -5.69 0.44 3.04
N ASP A 48 -6.11 -0.65 2.39
CA ASP A 48 -7.30 -1.42 2.81
C ASP A 48 -7.14 -2.01 4.23
N TYR A 49 -5.94 -2.43 4.63
CA TYR A 49 -5.67 -2.89 6.00
C TYR A 49 -5.65 -1.74 7.01
N LEU A 50 -5.08 -0.58 6.65
CA LEU A 50 -5.07 0.61 7.51
C LEU A 50 -6.47 1.20 7.70
N ILE A 51 -7.33 1.13 6.67
CA ILE A 51 -8.76 1.49 6.77
C ILE A 51 -9.46 0.68 7.86
N GLN A 52 -9.08 -0.59 8.04
CA GLN A 52 -9.62 -1.50 9.05
C GLN A 52 -8.97 -1.28 10.42
N ASN A 53 -7.68 -0.88 10.46
CA ASN A 53 -6.88 -0.76 11.67
C ASN A 53 -6.16 0.60 11.71
N PRO A 54 -6.88 1.70 11.99
CA PRO A 54 -6.30 3.05 11.96
C PRO A 54 -5.28 3.33 13.08
N GLY A 55 -5.21 2.47 14.11
CA GLY A 55 -4.25 2.59 15.22
C GLY A 55 -2.83 2.14 14.90
N VAL A 56 -2.61 1.55 13.72
CA VAL A 56 -1.32 1.00 13.32
C VAL A 56 -0.29 2.12 13.14
N THR A 57 0.84 1.97 13.84
CA THR A 57 1.94 2.93 13.84
C THR A 57 3.11 2.47 12.98
N ARG A 58 3.19 1.18 12.65
CA ARG A 58 4.30 0.61 11.90
C ARG A 58 3.83 -0.52 10.99
N ILE A 59 4.39 -0.62 9.78
CA ILE A 59 4.05 -1.68 8.82
C ILE A 59 5.30 -2.51 8.54
N VAL A 60 5.16 -3.84 8.62
CA VAL A 60 6.26 -4.77 8.36
C VAL A 60 5.77 -5.83 7.37
N PHE A 61 6.38 -5.90 6.20
CA PHE A 61 6.17 -7.03 5.30
C PHE A 61 7.21 -8.11 5.56
N SER A 62 6.77 -9.34 5.79
CA SER A 62 7.67 -10.50 5.96
C SER A 62 7.67 -11.37 4.71
N GLN A 63 8.83 -11.55 4.09
CA GLN A 63 9.00 -12.42 2.92
C GLN A 63 10.38 -13.08 2.92
N MET A 64 10.42 -14.41 2.80
CA MET A 64 11.64 -15.19 2.54
C MET A 64 12.82 -14.79 3.43
N GLY A 65 12.57 -14.66 4.73
CA GLY A 65 13.62 -14.32 5.70
C GLY A 65 14.04 -12.85 5.77
N LYS A 66 13.31 -11.96 5.10
CA LYS A 66 13.51 -10.50 5.19
C LYS A 66 12.24 -9.82 5.68
N ASN A 67 12.43 -8.76 6.44
CA ASN A 67 11.40 -7.85 6.89
C ASN A 67 11.60 -6.49 6.22
N TYR A 68 10.56 -5.98 5.58
CA TYR A 68 10.53 -4.65 4.97
C TYR A 68 9.69 -3.75 5.87
N GLU A 69 10.35 -2.87 6.61
CA GLU A 69 9.76 -2.07 7.67
C GLU A 69 9.55 -0.63 7.22
N TYR A 70 8.31 -0.16 7.35
CA TYR A 70 7.92 1.23 7.15
C TYR A 70 7.61 1.81 8.53
N ASP A 71 8.39 2.81 8.90
CA ASP A 71 8.32 3.47 10.20
C ASP A 71 7.02 4.26 10.40
N PHE A 72 6.91 4.91 11.56
CA PHE A 72 5.78 5.79 11.87
C PHE A 72 5.60 6.93 10.88
N GLY A 73 6.70 7.54 10.41
CA GLY A 73 6.64 8.64 9.45
C GLY A 73 5.90 8.21 8.18
N GLN A 74 6.37 7.14 7.56
CA GLN A 74 5.80 6.58 6.33
C GLN A 74 4.41 5.99 6.55
N THR A 75 4.19 5.28 7.66
CA THR A 75 2.88 4.72 8.01
C THR A 75 1.83 5.81 8.21
N SER A 76 2.21 6.93 8.84
CA SER A 76 1.31 8.08 9.06
C SER A 76 0.82 8.69 7.74
N VAL A 77 1.69 8.75 6.72
CA VAL A 77 1.34 9.25 5.37
C VAL A 77 0.23 8.40 4.75
N LEU A 78 0.30 7.08 4.87
CA LEU A 78 -0.73 6.16 4.35
C LEU A 78 -2.01 6.19 5.19
N ASN A 79 -1.87 6.33 6.52
CA ASN A 79 -3.02 6.46 7.43
C ASN A 79 -3.86 7.72 7.14
N GLU A 80 -3.24 8.83 6.73
CA GLU A 80 -3.98 10.03 6.29
C GLU A 80 -4.88 9.72 5.09
N ILE A 81 -4.38 8.94 4.11
CA ILE A 81 -5.18 8.49 2.96
C ILE A 81 -6.31 7.56 3.39
N ALA A 82 -6.01 6.57 4.25
CA ALA A 82 -7.02 5.66 4.79
C ALA A 82 -8.14 6.41 5.56
N THR A 83 -7.76 7.47 6.29
CA THR A 83 -8.70 8.33 7.03
C THR A 83 -9.59 9.11 6.09
N ILE A 84 -9.03 9.70 5.03
CA ILE A 84 -9.80 10.41 4.00
C ILE A 84 -10.78 9.48 3.29
N TYR A 85 -10.34 8.26 2.93
CA TYR A 85 -11.22 7.26 2.35
C TYR A 85 -12.40 6.95 3.28
N ASN A 86 -12.13 6.66 4.56
CA ASN A 86 -13.15 6.37 5.56
C ASN A 86 -14.13 7.55 5.74
N TYR A 87 -13.62 8.79 5.77
CA TYR A 87 -14.44 10.00 5.87
C TYR A 87 -15.45 10.11 4.73
N PHE A 88 -14.98 10.00 3.47
CA PHE A 88 -15.86 10.14 2.31
C PHE A 88 -16.83 8.97 2.15
N MET A 89 -16.40 7.75 2.48
CA MET A 89 -17.22 6.55 2.35
C MET A 89 -18.25 6.42 3.46
N LYS A 90 -17.83 6.52 4.73
CA LYS A 90 -18.71 6.25 5.87
C LYS A 90 -19.48 7.48 6.33
N GLN A 91 -18.82 8.64 6.43
CA GLN A 91 -19.44 9.84 6.99
C GLN A 91 -20.21 10.63 5.93
N LYS A 92 -19.57 10.95 4.80
CA LYS A 92 -20.21 11.72 3.73
C LYS A 92 -21.07 10.89 2.79
N LYS A 93 -20.91 9.57 2.78
CA LYS A 93 -21.62 8.64 1.87
C LYS A 93 -21.61 9.17 0.44
N ILE A 94 -20.44 9.58 -0.04
CA ILE A 94 -20.26 10.37 -1.26
C ILE A 94 -20.76 9.68 -2.53
N LEU A 95 -20.90 8.35 -2.50
CA LEU A 95 -21.39 7.54 -3.62
C LEU A 95 -22.91 7.44 -3.70
N THR A 96 -23.64 8.06 -2.77
CA THR A 96 -25.11 8.09 -2.83
C THR A 96 -25.60 9.09 -3.87
N LEU A 97 -26.73 8.79 -4.52
CA LEU A 97 -27.31 9.66 -5.54
C LEU A 97 -27.54 11.08 -5.02
N ASN A 98 -27.99 11.23 -3.77
CA ASN A 98 -28.26 12.53 -3.14
C ASN A 98 -26.99 13.34 -2.87
N ALA A 99 -25.88 12.68 -2.52
CA ALA A 99 -24.61 13.37 -2.30
C ALA A 99 -24.04 13.95 -3.60
N LEU A 100 -24.36 13.33 -4.74
CA LEU A 100 -23.84 13.67 -6.07
C LEU A 100 -24.79 14.56 -6.86
N ALA A 101 -26.09 14.47 -6.60
CA ALA A 101 -27.17 15.15 -7.30
C ALA A 101 -28.04 15.92 -6.30
N PRO A 102 -28.04 17.26 -6.32
CA PRO A 102 -28.96 18.02 -5.48
C PRO A 102 -30.42 17.86 -5.95
N SER A 103 -30.64 17.48 -7.21
CA SER A 103 -31.97 17.16 -7.75
C SER A 103 -31.94 15.99 -8.74
N GLN A 104 -33.07 15.30 -8.89
CA GLN A 104 -33.21 14.18 -9.83
C GLN A 104 -33.00 14.61 -11.29
N GLN A 105 -33.28 15.88 -11.60
CA GLN A 105 -33.07 16.50 -12.91
C GLN A 105 -31.58 16.64 -13.26
N CYS A 106 -30.68 16.67 -12.27
CA CYS A 106 -29.23 16.70 -12.51
C CYS A 106 -28.67 15.41 -13.11
N THR A 107 -29.41 14.29 -13.08
CA THR A 107 -28.97 13.03 -13.70
C THR A 107 -28.87 13.13 -15.22
N VAL A 108 -29.72 13.96 -15.84
CA VAL A 108 -29.72 14.20 -17.30
C VAL A 108 -28.53 15.06 -17.73
N CYS A 109 -28.13 16.02 -16.89
CA CYS A 109 -27.07 16.98 -17.22
C CYS A 109 -25.64 16.43 -17.08
N LEU A 110 -25.45 15.39 -16.27
CA LEU A 110 -24.14 14.85 -15.90
C LEU A 110 -24.11 13.32 -16.00
N PRO A 111 -24.21 12.75 -17.21
CA PRO A 111 -24.05 11.32 -17.40
C PRO A 111 -22.61 10.91 -17.02
N GLY A 112 -22.44 9.83 -16.26
CA GLY A 112 -21.12 9.26 -15.96
C GLY A 112 -20.35 9.85 -14.76
N ARG A 113 -20.79 10.97 -14.15
CA ARG A 113 -20.12 11.54 -12.95
C ARG A 113 -19.98 10.57 -11.78
N LEU A 114 -20.95 9.66 -11.68
CA LEU A 114 -20.99 8.59 -10.68
C LEU A 114 -19.82 7.64 -10.87
N GLY A 115 -19.60 7.18 -12.11
CA GLY A 115 -18.49 6.30 -12.45
C GLY A 115 -17.14 6.99 -12.23
N GLN A 116 -17.03 8.28 -12.55
CA GLN A 116 -15.80 9.05 -12.30
C GLN A 116 -15.48 9.13 -10.81
N ILE A 117 -16.43 9.54 -9.96
CA ILE A 117 -16.19 9.62 -8.51
C ILE A 117 -15.97 8.23 -7.91
N GLN A 118 -16.71 7.22 -8.35
CA GLN A 118 -16.50 5.84 -7.92
C GLN A 118 -15.08 5.37 -8.25
N ASN A 119 -14.59 5.62 -9.47
CA ASN A 119 -13.22 5.26 -9.83
C ASN A 119 -12.19 6.02 -8.99
N ILE A 120 -12.38 7.31 -8.76
CA ILE A 120 -11.45 8.12 -7.95
C ILE A 120 -11.40 7.61 -6.51
N ILE A 121 -12.55 7.42 -5.86
CA ILE A 121 -12.61 7.09 -4.44
C ILE A 121 -12.33 5.61 -4.19
N LEU A 122 -12.92 4.71 -4.97
CA LEU A 122 -12.82 3.26 -4.72
C LEU A 122 -11.55 2.63 -5.29
N ASN A 123 -10.98 3.20 -6.35
CA ASN A 123 -9.83 2.65 -7.03
C ASN A 123 -8.59 3.55 -6.89
N LEU A 124 -8.57 4.72 -7.54
CA LEU A 124 -7.37 5.57 -7.59
C LEU A 124 -6.87 5.99 -6.22
N LEU A 125 -7.76 6.35 -5.27
CA LEU A 125 -7.33 6.79 -3.94
C LEU A 125 -6.51 5.73 -3.18
N LYS A 126 -6.75 4.44 -3.46
CA LYS A 126 -6.05 3.32 -2.84
C LYS A 126 -4.87 2.82 -3.67
N THR A 127 -5.00 2.83 -4.99
CA THR A 127 -3.94 2.36 -5.88
C THR A 127 -2.90 3.44 -6.11
N ASP A 128 -3.28 4.66 -6.46
CA ASP A 128 -2.43 5.80 -6.79
C ASP A 128 -3.01 7.11 -6.22
N PRO A 129 -2.87 7.38 -4.91
CA PRO A 129 -3.41 8.59 -4.29
C PRO A 129 -2.86 9.92 -4.87
N ILE A 130 -1.63 9.95 -5.39
CA ILE A 130 -1.07 11.12 -6.10
C ILE A 130 -1.77 11.27 -7.45
N GLY A 131 -1.95 10.17 -8.18
CA GLY A 131 -2.75 10.11 -9.39
C GLY A 131 -4.19 10.58 -9.17
N ALA A 132 -4.84 10.14 -8.09
CA ALA A 132 -6.18 10.61 -7.71
C ALA A 132 -6.24 12.14 -7.56
N TYR A 133 -5.23 12.73 -6.91
CA TYR A 133 -5.11 14.18 -6.76
C TYR A 133 -4.92 14.92 -8.09
N VAL A 134 -4.06 14.40 -8.97
CA VAL A 134 -3.83 14.98 -10.31
C VAL A 134 -5.08 14.86 -11.19
N GLU A 135 -5.76 13.71 -11.17
CA GLU A 135 -7.02 13.50 -11.90
C GLU A 135 -8.14 14.41 -11.40
N LEU A 136 -8.26 14.61 -10.09
CA LEU A 136 -9.22 15.58 -9.55
C LEU A 136 -8.95 17.00 -10.08
N LYS A 137 -7.68 17.42 -10.14
CA LYS A 137 -7.32 18.72 -10.75
C LYS A 137 -7.68 18.80 -12.24
N ARG A 138 -7.46 17.73 -13.00
CA ARG A 138 -7.83 17.64 -14.42
C ARG A 138 -9.34 17.75 -14.60
N LEU A 139 -10.11 16.93 -13.89
CA LEU A 139 -11.58 16.95 -13.95
C LEU A 139 -12.18 18.29 -13.54
N ILE A 140 -11.67 18.92 -12.48
CA ILE A 140 -12.13 20.25 -12.09
C ILE A 140 -11.91 21.25 -13.23
N ARG A 141 -10.76 21.21 -13.91
CA ARG A 141 -10.49 22.11 -15.07
C ARG A 141 -11.45 21.85 -16.22
N GLU A 142 -11.65 20.58 -16.58
CA GLU A 142 -12.58 20.18 -17.64
C GLU A 142 -14.01 20.63 -17.36
N GLU A 143 -14.49 20.41 -16.14
CA GLU A 143 -15.84 20.82 -15.73
C GLU A 143 -15.99 22.35 -15.72
N ASN A 144 -14.97 23.12 -15.32
CA ASN A 144 -15.02 24.58 -15.42
C ASN A 144 -15.11 25.07 -16.89
N ILE A 145 -14.49 24.36 -17.83
CA ILE A 145 -14.61 24.67 -19.26
C ILE A 145 -16.03 24.36 -19.75
N LEU A 146 -16.62 23.25 -19.30
CA LEU A 146 -17.99 22.85 -19.66
C LEU A 146 -19.04 23.79 -19.08
N VAL A 147 -18.83 24.29 -17.86
CA VAL A 147 -19.69 25.33 -17.24
C VAL A 147 -19.79 26.56 -18.14
N ARG A 148 -18.67 27.04 -18.68
CA ARG A 148 -18.66 28.21 -19.59
C ARG A 148 -19.42 27.98 -20.90
N LYS A 149 -19.54 26.73 -21.33
CA LYS A 149 -20.26 26.33 -22.56
C LYS A 149 -21.73 25.98 -22.32
N THR A 150 -22.12 25.80 -21.06
CA THR A 150 -23.48 25.36 -20.71
C THR A 150 -24.40 26.58 -20.67
N THR A 151 -25.44 26.57 -21.49
CA THR A 151 -26.44 27.65 -21.55
C THR A 151 -27.68 27.36 -20.70
N THR A 152 -27.97 26.08 -20.45
CA THR A 152 -29.14 25.65 -19.67
C THR A 152 -28.94 25.92 -18.17
N PRO A 153 -29.76 26.77 -17.52
CA PRO A 153 -29.58 27.14 -16.10
C PRO A 153 -29.63 25.95 -15.13
N LEU A 154 -30.48 24.96 -15.41
CA LEU A 154 -30.56 23.72 -14.63
C LEU A 154 -29.21 22.98 -14.60
N CYS A 155 -28.62 22.76 -15.78
CA CYS A 155 -27.37 22.01 -15.90
C CYS A 155 -26.17 22.78 -15.35
N LEU A 156 -26.21 24.12 -15.40
CA LEU A 156 -25.23 24.98 -14.75
C LEU A 156 -25.17 24.70 -13.23
N ASN A 157 -26.31 24.79 -12.53
CA ASN A 157 -26.36 24.55 -11.09
C ASN A 157 -25.86 23.15 -10.71
N CYS A 158 -26.23 22.13 -11.50
CA CYS A 158 -25.79 20.75 -11.28
C CYS A 158 -24.26 20.59 -11.45
N ARG A 159 -23.66 21.26 -12.44
CA ARG A 159 -22.21 21.25 -12.67
C ARG A 159 -21.46 21.99 -11.58
N GLU A 160 -21.94 23.15 -11.14
CA GLU A 160 -21.32 23.90 -10.05
C GLU A 160 -21.30 23.11 -8.74
N TYR A 161 -22.42 22.44 -8.41
CA TYR A 161 -22.48 21.55 -7.26
C TYR A 161 -21.45 20.41 -7.37
N TYR A 162 -21.34 19.80 -8.55
CA TYR A 162 -20.36 18.73 -8.80
C TYR A 162 -18.92 19.24 -8.66
N ILE A 163 -18.59 20.40 -9.21
CA ILE A 163 -17.28 21.04 -9.07
C ILE A 163 -16.97 21.31 -7.59
N ASN A 164 -17.93 21.79 -6.82
CA ASN A 164 -17.74 22.05 -5.39
C ASN A 164 -17.46 20.76 -4.61
N LEU A 165 -18.11 19.65 -4.98
CA LEU A 165 -17.81 18.34 -4.42
C LEU A 165 -16.37 17.90 -4.76
N LEU A 166 -15.96 18.00 -6.02
CA LEU A 166 -14.59 17.67 -6.45
C LEU A 166 -13.56 18.54 -5.73
N ARG A 167 -13.82 19.84 -5.59
CA ARG A 167 -12.96 20.77 -4.83
C ARG A 167 -12.86 20.38 -3.37
N THR A 168 -13.96 19.93 -2.77
CA THR A 168 -13.96 19.44 -1.40
C THR A 168 -13.00 18.26 -1.27
N ILE A 169 -13.12 17.24 -2.12
CA ILE A 169 -12.19 16.08 -2.10
C ILE A 169 -10.74 16.54 -2.29
N LEU A 170 -10.50 17.45 -3.24
CA LEU A 170 -9.18 17.98 -3.53
C LEU A 170 -8.56 18.67 -2.31
N ILE A 171 -9.31 19.48 -1.57
CA ILE A 171 -8.83 20.18 -0.37
C ILE A 171 -8.38 19.18 0.71
N TYR A 172 -9.15 18.10 0.94
CA TYR A 172 -8.77 17.08 1.92
C TYR A 172 -7.47 16.37 1.50
N LEU A 173 -7.28 16.08 0.21
CA LEU A 173 -6.04 15.49 -0.29
C LEU A 173 -4.86 16.46 -0.23
N ASP A 174 -5.08 17.74 -0.53
CA ASP A 174 -4.05 18.78 -0.52
C ASP A 174 -3.41 18.97 0.87
N GLN A 175 -4.20 18.75 1.92
CA GLN A 175 -3.76 18.83 3.32
C GLN A 175 -2.94 17.62 3.79
N THR A 176 -2.84 16.56 2.98
CA THR A 176 -2.06 15.37 3.36
C THR A 176 -0.56 15.61 3.25
N LYS A 177 0.20 14.95 4.11
CA LYS A 177 1.66 14.90 4.01
C LYS A 177 2.11 14.30 2.69
N LEU A 178 1.37 13.33 2.14
CA LEU A 178 1.69 12.71 0.85
C LEU A 178 1.78 13.77 -0.25
N ILE A 179 0.76 14.61 -0.38
CA ILE A 179 0.72 15.66 -1.41
C ILE A 179 1.72 16.78 -1.10
N SER A 180 1.90 17.14 0.17
CA SER A 180 2.93 18.11 0.58
C SER A 180 4.34 17.68 0.15
N LEU A 181 4.72 16.42 0.41
CA LEU A 181 6.01 15.85 0.03
C LEU A 181 6.14 15.67 -1.48
N ALA A 182 5.04 15.32 -2.16
CA ALA A 182 5.04 15.12 -3.61
C ALA A 182 5.05 16.43 -4.41
N SER A 183 4.50 17.52 -3.87
CA SER A 183 4.27 18.81 -4.56
C SER A 183 5.42 19.29 -5.48
N PRO A 184 6.71 19.26 -5.04
CA PRO A 184 7.83 19.68 -5.89
C PRO A 184 8.04 18.83 -7.15
N HIS A 185 7.52 17.60 -7.16
CA HIS A 185 7.75 16.58 -8.18
C HIS A 185 6.47 16.15 -8.93
N ILE A 186 5.32 16.79 -8.70
CA ILE A 186 4.04 16.47 -9.36
C ILE A 186 3.94 17.07 -10.77
N ALA A 187 4.79 18.05 -11.12
CA ALA A 187 4.77 18.66 -12.45
C ALA A 187 5.09 17.62 -13.53
N GLY A 188 4.14 17.39 -14.44
CA GLY A 188 4.28 16.38 -15.51
C GLY A 188 3.92 14.94 -15.09
N TYR A 189 3.34 14.73 -13.91
CA TYR A 189 2.96 13.40 -13.43
C TYR A 189 2.01 12.68 -14.38
N SER A 190 2.39 11.45 -14.75
CA SER A 190 1.56 10.50 -15.48
C SER A 190 0.98 9.45 -14.54
N LEU A 191 -0.26 9.01 -14.81
CA LEU A 191 -0.89 7.97 -14.00
C LEU A 191 -0.07 6.69 -13.98
N GLY A 192 0.12 6.12 -12.80
CA GLY A 192 0.93 4.93 -12.60
C GLY A 192 2.43 5.17 -12.51
N ASP A 193 2.90 6.42 -12.65
CA ASP A 193 4.31 6.74 -12.38
C ASP A 193 4.63 6.60 -10.88
N ARG A 194 5.59 5.74 -10.56
CA ARG A 194 6.02 5.44 -9.19
C ARG A 194 7.26 6.20 -8.74
N THR A 195 7.86 7.02 -9.60
CA THR A 195 9.09 7.77 -9.29
C THR A 195 8.96 8.62 -8.03
N VAL A 196 7.86 9.35 -7.88
CA VAL A 196 7.61 10.20 -6.70
C VAL A 196 7.45 9.36 -5.44
N TYR A 197 6.82 8.19 -5.53
CA TYR A 197 6.63 7.31 -4.39
C TYR A 197 7.95 6.74 -3.86
N ARG A 198 8.92 6.43 -4.72
CA ARG A 198 10.28 6.00 -4.30
C ARG A 198 11.07 7.07 -3.55
N LEU A 199 10.70 8.34 -3.72
CA LEU A 199 11.32 9.44 -2.96
C LEU A 199 10.76 9.49 -1.53
N ILE A 200 9.47 9.16 -1.36
CA ILE A 200 8.71 9.29 -0.11
C ILE A 200 8.82 8.03 0.74
N PHE A 201 8.68 6.86 0.12
CA PHE A 201 8.67 5.57 0.77
C PHE A 201 9.99 4.85 0.56
N ARG A 202 10.67 4.53 1.66
CA ARG A 202 11.95 3.84 1.72
C ARG A 202 11.91 2.88 2.91
N PRO A 203 11.57 1.61 2.68
CA PRO A 203 11.54 0.64 3.76
C PRO A 203 12.95 0.36 4.29
N VAL A 204 13.06 0.15 5.59
CA VAL A 204 14.25 -0.44 6.20
C VAL A 204 14.15 -1.95 6.03
N ILE A 205 15.16 -2.55 5.40
CA ILE A 205 15.20 -3.99 5.15
C ILE A 205 16.06 -4.64 6.23
N THR A 206 15.45 -5.45 7.09
CA THR A 206 16.13 -6.19 8.14
C THR A 206 16.03 -7.70 7.93
N PRO A 207 17.02 -8.51 8.34
CA PRO A 207 16.87 -9.96 8.32
C PRO A 207 15.82 -10.40 9.35
N ASP A 208 15.01 -11.38 9.00
CA ASP A 208 14.27 -12.16 10.00
C ASP A 208 15.27 -13.10 10.68
N PHE A 209 15.73 -12.68 11.86
CA PHE A 209 16.70 -13.44 12.65
C PHE A 209 16.24 -14.86 12.98
N MET A 210 14.94 -15.07 13.18
CA MET A 210 14.43 -16.40 13.48
C MET A 210 14.45 -17.30 12.26
N TYR A 211 14.11 -16.77 11.10
CA TYR A 211 14.26 -17.48 9.83
C TYR A 211 15.73 -17.76 9.51
N THR A 212 16.61 -16.76 9.70
CA THR A 212 18.04 -16.88 9.42
C THR A 212 18.69 -17.90 10.33
N ARG A 213 18.31 -17.93 11.61
CA ARG A 213 18.77 -18.96 12.57
C ARG A 213 18.28 -20.36 12.17
N LEU A 214 17.00 -20.52 11.81
CA LEU A 214 16.47 -21.82 11.39
C LEU A 214 17.07 -22.34 10.09
N MET A 215 17.47 -21.44 9.18
CA MET A 215 18.21 -21.79 7.96
C MET A 215 19.70 -22.05 8.23
N ALA A 216 20.24 -21.45 9.28
CA ALA A 216 21.59 -21.74 9.73
C ALA A 216 21.65 -23.11 10.38
N ASP A 217 20.64 -23.54 11.14
CA ASP A 217 20.62 -24.86 11.76
C ASP A 217 20.62 -26.00 10.71
N PRO A 218 21.24 -27.16 11.00
CA PRO A 218 21.23 -28.30 10.09
C PRO A 218 19.79 -28.76 9.80
N PRO A 219 19.48 -29.14 8.54
CA PRO A 219 18.15 -29.61 8.17
C PRO A 219 17.78 -30.88 8.94
N MET A 220 16.67 -30.85 9.68
CA MET A 220 16.23 -32.00 10.49
C MET A 220 15.95 -33.27 9.68
N ASP A 221 15.56 -33.11 8.42
CA ASP A 221 15.29 -34.16 7.45
C ASP A 221 16.41 -34.33 6.41
N GLY A 222 17.57 -33.70 6.63
CA GLY A 222 18.73 -33.82 5.77
C GLY A 222 19.56 -35.07 6.09
N GLU A 223 19.88 -35.84 5.06
CA GLU A 223 20.86 -36.92 5.14
C GLU A 223 22.25 -36.34 4.90
N GLU A 224 23.17 -36.52 5.86
CA GLU A 224 24.57 -36.13 5.70
C GLU A 224 25.25 -37.06 4.70
N ILE A 225 25.74 -36.50 3.59
CA ILE A 225 26.40 -37.27 2.53
C ILE A 225 27.90 -37.28 2.72
N ASP A 226 28.45 -36.15 3.17
CA ASP A 226 29.88 -35.94 3.27
C ASP A 226 30.21 -34.83 4.26
N ALA A 227 31.41 -34.86 4.79
CA ALA A 227 31.94 -33.83 5.67
C ALA A 227 33.44 -33.67 5.46
N TYR A 228 33.91 -32.42 5.44
CA TYR A 228 35.33 -32.11 5.31
C TYR A 228 35.73 -30.92 6.16
N SER A 229 36.96 -30.96 6.70
CA SER A 229 37.56 -29.85 7.43
C SER A 229 38.23 -28.89 6.46
N VAL A 230 37.91 -27.60 6.56
CA VAL A 230 38.59 -26.53 5.80
C VAL A 230 39.87 -26.11 6.52
N ASP A 231 39.81 -26.04 7.85
CA ASP A 231 40.96 -25.78 8.71
C ASP A 231 40.79 -26.50 10.07
N LYS A 232 41.66 -26.23 11.05
CA LYS A 232 41.60 -26.87 12.38
C LYS A 232 40.38 -26.47 13.21
N LYS A 233 39.61 -25.46 12.79
CA LYS A 233 38.50 -24.88 13.55
C LYS A 233 37.17 -24.93 12.81
N THR A 234 37.20 -25.25 11.52
CA THR A 234 36.07 -25.12 10.60
C THR A 234 35.84 -26.43 9.89
N ASP A 235 34.71 -27.06 10.19
CA ASP A 235 34.22 -28.25 9.52
C ASP A 235 33.00 -27.88 8.67
N VAL A 236 32.89 -28.50 7.49
CA VAL A 236 31.77 -28.34 6.57
C VAL A 236 31.08 -29.67 6.41
N ALA A 237 29.78 -29.73 6.71
CA ALA A 237 28.93 -30.88 6.45
C ALA A 237 28.01 -30.61 5.25
N ILE A 238 27.84 -31.62 4.40
CA ILE A 238 27.03 -31.56 3.19
C ILE A 238 25.78 -32.42 3.40
N TYR A 239 24.61 -31.79 3.31
CA TYR A 239 23.31 -32.44 3.49
C TYR A 239 22.54 -32.56 2.18
N LYS A 240 21.88 -33.71 2.00
CA LYS A 240 20.84 -33.94 0.99
C LYS A 240 19.46 -33.84 1.63
N THR A 241 18.60 -33.00 1.10
CA THR A 241 17.19 -32.94 1.52
C THR A 241 16.30 -33.61 0.48
N SER A 242 15.28 -34.35 0.92
CA SER A 242 14.34 -35.05 0.02
C SER A 242 13.52 -34.13 -0.90
N LYS A 243 13.43 -32.83 -0.56
CA LYS A 243 12.59 -31.84 -1.25
C LYS A 243 13.33 -30.95 -2.24
N ASP A 244 14.66 -30.96 -2.23
CA ASP A 244 15.46 -30.08 -3.09
C ASP A 244 16.57 -30.88 -3.77
N ILE A 245 16.90 -30.52 -5.01
CA ILE A 245 17.93 -31.21 -5.80
C ILE A 245 19.33 -30.72 -5.38
N LYS A 246 19.41 -29.53 -4.79
CA LYS A 246 20.67 -28.91 -4.36
C LYS A 246 21.12 -29.47 -3.00
N PHE A 247 22.43 -29.63 -2.86
CA PHE A 247 23.05 -29.94 -1.58
C PHE A 247 23.15 -28.69 -0.71
N LEU A 248 22.90 -28.85 0.59
CA LEU A 248 23.04 -27.81 1.59
C LEU A 248 24.37 -27.97 2.31
N TYR A 249 25.16 -26.90 2.37
CA TYR A 249 26.44 -26.88 3.05
C TYR A 249 26.25 -26.16 4.38
N HIS A 250 26.58 -26.84 5.48
CA HIS A 250 26.53 -26.28 6.82
C HIS A 250 27.95 -26.17 7.38
N LEU A 251 28.24 -25.02 8.00
CA LEU A 251 29.55 -24.69 8.57
C LEU A 251 29.51 -24.83 10.09
N TYR A 252 30.28 -25.76 10.62
CA TYR A 252 30.56 -25.88 12.05
C TYR A 252 31.86 -25.16 12.38
N TYR A 253 31.77 -24.17 13.27
CA TYR A 253 32.95 -23.46 13.76
C TYR A 253 33.13 -23.73 15.25
N PHE A 254 34.27 -24.32 15.62
CA PHE A 254 34.65 -24.60 17.00
C PHE A 254 35.50 -23.45 17.56
N PHE A 255 35.03 -22.83 18.64
CA PHE A 255 35.71 -21.71 19.33
C PHE A 255 36.99 -22.16 20.04
#